data_AF-A0A2N7VPL5-F1
#
_entry.id   AF-A0A2N7VPL5-F1
#
_cell.length_a   1.000
_cell.length_b   1.000
_cell.length_c   1.000
_cell.angle_alpha   90.00
_cell.angle_beta   90.00
_cell.angle_gamma   90.00
#
_symmetry.space_group_name_H-M   'P 1'
#
loop_
_entity.id
_entity.type
_entity.pdbx_description
1 polymer ?
#
loop_
_entity_poly.entity_id
_entity_poly.type
_entity_poly.pdbx_seq_one_letter_code
_entity_poly.pdbx_strand_id
1 'polypeptide(L)'
;MTDPVVRVTNHGSIPVCIAHDPNWDDQVLFINGRAAQQTRCLTTGTNAHLGIRLDGDQAPEENLMGVIFADAKDFDGGKAGFYQSTIGHDRETGLLSVTDEFKFGTPSLKYSITDQTNASLDLTFVDE
;
A
#
# COMPACT_ATOMS: atom_id res chain seq x y z
N MET A 1 -13.15 0.86 15.69
CA MET A 1 -11.93 0.14 15.26
C MET A 1 -10.81 1.17 15.05
N THR A 2 -9.52 0.80 15.19
CA THR A 2 -8.40 1.73 14.95
C THR A 2 -8.12 1.82 13.45
N ASP A 3 -7.82 3.02 12.95
CA ASP A 3 -7.42 3.22 11.55
C ASP A 3 -6.21 2.32 11.19
N PRO A 4 -6.25 1.61 10.05
CA PRO A 4 -5.15 0.74 9.64
C PRO A 4 -3.94 1.58 9.25
N VAL A 5 -2.75 1.13 9.67
CA VAL A 5 -1.48 1.80 9.36
C VAL A 5 -0.54 0.84 8.64
N VAL A 6 -0.20 1.16 7.40
CA VAL A 6 0.79 0.41 6.60
C VAL A 6 2.08 1.21 6.57
N ARG A 7 3.14 0.66 7.16
CA ARG A 7 4.47 1.30 7.17
C ARG A 7 5.27 0.82 5.98
N VAL A 8 5.50 1.71 5.03
CA VAL A 8 6.21 1.39 3.79
C VAL A 8 7.62 1.92 3.88
N THR A 9 8.61 1.06 3.70
CA THR A 9 10.03 1.42 3.66
C THR A 9 10.62 1.04 2.32
N ASN A 10 11.35 1.97 1.68
CA ASN A 10 12.06 1.72 0.45
C ASN A 10 13.56 1.50 0.72
N HIS A 11 14.02 0.25 0.59
CA HIS A 11 15.44 -0.12 0.58
C HIS A 11 15.98 -0.42 -0.82
N GLY A 12 15.16 -0.30 -1.87
CA GLY A 12 15.56 -0.50 -3.26
C GLY A 12 16.35 0.69 -3.84
N SER A 13 16.93 0.45 -5.01
CA SER A 13 17.74 1.42 -5.76
C SER A 13 16.93 2.47 -6.53
N ILE A 14 15.62 2.25 -6.67
CA ILE A 14 14.68 3.09 -7.42
C ILE A 14 13.51 3.54 -6.52
N PRO A 15 12.74 4.58 -6.90
CA PRO A 15 11.63 5.04 -6.06
C PRO A 15 10.48 4.02 -5.99
N VAL A 16 9.78 4.02 -4.86
CA VAL A 16 8.46 3.38 -4.72
C VAL A 16 7.41 4.47 -4.83
N CYS A 17 6.65 4.48 -5.92
CA CYS A 17 5.55 5.41 -6.16
C CYS A 17 4.22 4.81 -5.69
N ILE A 18 3.51 5.55 -4.85
CA ILE A 18 2.32 5.13 -4.13
C ILE A 18 1.14 5.96 -4.60
N ALA A 19 0.07 5.29 -5.01
CA ALA A 19 -1.17 5.92 -5.43
C ALA A 19 -2.39 5.21 -4.82
N HIS A 20 -3.52 5.90 -4.80
CA HIS A 20 -4.79 5.24 -4.50
C HIS A 20 -5.15 4.29 -5.65
N ASP A 21 -5.85 3.20 -5.35
CA ASP A 21 -6.49 2.40 -6.38
C ASP A 21 -7.71 3.16 -6.93
N PRO A 22 -7.81 3.40 -8.26
CA PRO A 22 -8.95 4.09 -8.85
C PRO A 22 -10.26 3.28 -8.82
N ASN A 23 -10.22 1.98 -8.57
CA ASN A 23 -11.41 1.14 -8.41
C ASN A 23 -12.05 1.25 -7.01
N TRP A 24 -11.49 2.08 -6.13
CA TRP A 24 -11.92 2.28 -4.75
C TRP A 24 -12.46 3.71 -4.57
N ASP A 25 -13.64 3.93 -5.13
CA ASP A 25 -14.21 5.24 -5.49
C ASP A 25 -14.39 6.20 -4.29
N ASP A 26 -14.73 5.67 -3.12
CA ASP A 26 -14.98 6.44 -1.89
C ASP A 26 -13.79 6.47 -0.92
N GLN A 27 -12.68 5.81 -1.28
CA GLN A 27 -11.51 5.72 -0.42
C GLN A 27 -10.67 7.00 -0.48
N VAL A 28 -10.38 7.58 0.68
CA VAL A 28 -9.35 8.61 0.82
C VAL A 28 -8.08 8.00 1.41
N LEU A 29 -7.06 7.79 0.56
CA LEU A 29 -5.74 7.35 1.00
C LEU A 29 -5.02 8.50 1.73
N PHE A 30 -4.49 8.24 2.92
CA PHE A 30 -3.62 9.15 3.65
C PHE A 30 -2.17 8.67 3.56
N ILE A 31 -1.26 9.59 3.25
CA ILE A 31 0.19 9.36 3.25
C ILE A 31 0.81 10.33 4.26
N ASN A 32 1.46 9.80 5.30
CA ASN A 32 1.99 10.56 6.43
C ASN A 32 0.95 11.49 7.05
N GLY A 33 -0.29 10.99 7.21
CA GLY A 33 -1.42 11.71 7.81
C GLY A 33 -2.06 12.78 6.93
N ARG A 34 -1.65 12.92 5.66
CA ARG A 34 -2.27 13.86 4.70
C ARG A 34 -2.99 13.10 3.60
N ALA A 35 -4.20 13.53 3.26
CA ALA A 35 -4.94 12.98 2.13
C ALA A 35 -4.09 13.10 0.84
N ALA A 36 -3.88 11.98 0.17
CA ALA A 36 -3.13 11.89 -1.06
C ALA A 36 -4.06 12.19 -2.24
N GLN A 37 -3.84 13.35 -2.86
CA GLN A 37 -4.57 13.78 -4.06
C GLN A 37 -3.86 13.33 -5.36
N GLN A 38 -2.61 12.87 -5.25
CA GLN A 38 -1.72 12.52 -6.36
C GLN A 38 -0.72 11.46 -5.90
N THR A 39 -0.15 10.73 -6.87
CA THR A 39 0.93 9.78 -6.65
C THR A 39 2.12 10.40 -5.89
N ARG A 40 2.55 9.73 -4.82
CA ARG A 40 3.71 10.13 -3.99
C ARG A 40 4.79 9.08 -4.09
N CYS A 41 6.05 9.49 -4.30
CA CYS A 41 7.15 8.54 -4.39
C CYS A 41 8.09 8.66 -3.20
N LEU A 42 8.45 7.50 -2.65
CA LEU A 42 9.47 7.34 -1.63
C LEU A 42 10.80 7.13 -2.33
N THR A 43 11.75 8.03 -2.11
CA THR A 43 13.13 7.85 -2.57
C THR A 43 13.81 6.74 -1.77
N THR A 44 14.91 6.20 -2.30
CA THR A 44 15.73 5.19 -1.61
C THR A 44 16.08 5.62 -0.18
N GLY A 45 15.93 4.69 0.77
CA GLY A 45 16.22 4.89 2.19
C GLY A 45 15.16 5.66 2.96
N THR A 46 14.00 5.95 2.35
CA THR A 46 12.90 6.68 3.01
C THR A 46 11.70 5.78 3.31
N ASN A 47 10.80 6.26 4.17
CA ASN A 47 9.58 5.58 4.55
C ASN A 47 8.36 6.51 4.52
N ALA A 48 7.18 5.91 4.53
CA ALA A 48 5.92 6.58 4.79
C ALA A 48 4.90 5.68 5.48
N HIS A 49 3.94 6.31 6.14
CA HIS A 49 2.79 5.65 6.72
C HIS A 49 1.58 5.87 5.81
N LEU A 50 0.98 4.78 5.35
CA LEU A 50 -0.27 4.78 4.62
C LEU A 50 -1.41 4.41 5.55
N GLY A 51 -2.61 4.87 5.23
CA GLY A 51 -3.82 4.46 5.92
C GLY A 51 -5.07 5.08 5.31
N ILE A 52 -6.21 4.67 5.85
CA ILE A 52 -7.52 5.24 5.57
C ILE A 52 -8.18 5.63 6.89
N ARG A 53 -9.29 6.38 6.82
CA ARG A 53 -10.12 6.63 8.00
C ARG A 53 -11.29 5.66 7.98
N LEU A 54 -11.48 4.92 9.07
CA LEU A 54 -12.65 4.07 9.25
C LEU A 54 -13.73 4.85 10.00
N ASP A 55 -14.93 4.89 9.45
CA ASP A 55 -16.08 5.47 10.13
C ASP A 55 -16.71 4.41 11.05
N GLY A 56 -16.45 4.55 12.36
CA GLY A 56 -17.11 3.79 13.42
C GLY A 56 -16.46 2.45 13.81
N ASP A 57 -17.24 1.60 14.47
CA ASP A 57 -16.85 0.22 14.81
C ASP A 57 -17.23 -0.71 13.65
N GLN A 58 -16.46 -0.63 12.57
CA GLN A 58 -16.51 -1.61 11.50
C GLN A 58 -15.93 -2.95 11.99
N ALA A 59 -16.49 -4.04 11.51
CA ALA A 59 -15.95 -5.38 11.76
C ALA A 59 -14.61 -5.54 11.02
N PRO A 60 -13.78 -6.54 11.36
CA PRO A 60 -12.60 -6.84 10.57
C PRO A 60 -13.03 -7.20 9.14
N GLU A 61 -12.61 -6.39 8.17
CA GLU A 61 -12.87 -6.63 6.75
C GLU A 61 -11.57 -7.03 6.04
N GLU A 62 -11.65 -7.97 5.11
CA GLU A 62 -10.53 -8.40 4.26
C GLU A 62 -10.13 -7.34 3.24
N ASN A 63 -11.04 -6.42 2.95
CA ASN A 63 -10.93 -5.43 1.90
C ASN A 63 -11.08 -4.05 2.53
N LEU A 64 -10.02 -3.53 3.16
CA LEU A 64 -10.06 -2.21 3.79
C LEU A 64 -9.50 -1.12 2.89
N MET A 65 -8.41 -1.38 2.19
CA MET A 65 -7.65 -0.36 1.49
C MET A 65 -7.10 -0.86 0.16
N GLY A 66 -7.49 -0.23 -0.95
CA GLY A 66 -6.86 -0.38 -2.26
C GLY A 66 -5.70 0.59 -2.46
N VAL A 67 -4.53 0.09 -2.81
CA VAL A 67 -3.31 0.89 -3.02
C VAL A 67 -2.50 0.36 -4.19
N ILE A 68 -1.84 1.26 -4.91
CA ILE A 68 -0.89 0.93 -5.99
C ILE A 68 0.53 1.25 -5.54
N PHE A 69 1.45 0.30 -5.73
CA PHE A 69 2.89 0.46 -5.57
C PHE A 69 3.60 0.26 -6.90
N ALA A 70 4.18 1.32 -7.46
CA ALA A 70 4.82 1.34 -8.77
C ALA A 70 6.31 1.70 -8.67
N ASP A 71 7.12 1.24 -9.62
CA ASP A 71 8.54 1.62 -9.72
C ASP A 71 8.78 3.01 -10.34
N ALA A 72 7.73 3.63 -10.90
CA ALA A 72 7.75 5.01 -11.40
C ALA A 72 6.36 5.67 -11.32
N LYS A 73 6.32 7.00 -11.49
CA LYS A 73 5.06 7.77 -11.46
C LYS A 73 4.13 7.53 -12.65
N ASP A 74 4.66 7.09 -13.80
CA ASP A 74 3.91 7.05 -15.07
C ASP A 74 3.25 5.70 -15.40
N PHE A 75 3.24 4.76 -14.47
CA PHE A 75 1.96 4.18 -14.06
C PHE A 75 0.97 3.72 -15.16
N ASP A 76 -0.01 4.58 -15.37
CA ASP A 76 -1.20 4.38 -16.22
C ASP A 76 -0.93 4.39 -17.73
N GLY A 77 0.23 4.90 -18.17
CA GLY A 77 0.54 5.06 -19.60
C GLY A 77 1.97 4.70 -20.00
N GLY A 78 2.81 4.37 -19.02
CA GLY A 78 4.22 4.09 -19.20
C GLY A 78 4.58 2.62 -19.17
N LYS A 79 5.87 2.37 -19.00
CA LYS A 79 6.44 1.01 -18.88
C LYS A 79 6.70 0.62 -17.42
N ALA A 80 6.24 1.43 -16.48
CA ALA A 80 6.40 1.19 -15.06
C ALA A 80 5.74 -0.14 -14.68
N GLY A 81 6.47 -0.97 -13.93
CA GLY A 81 5.88 -2.13 -13.31
C GLY A 81 5.24 -1.75 -11.98
N PHE A 82 4.06 -2.30 -11.69
CA PHE A 82 3.37 -2.00 -10.44
C PHE A 82 2.60 -3.19 -9.84
N TYR A 83 2.35 -3.08 -8.55
CA TYR A 83 1.43 -3.91 -7.79
C TYR A 83 0.16 -3.09 -7.53
N GLN A 84 -0.99 -3.65 -7.85
CA GLN A 84 -2.28 -3.18 -7.38
C GLN A 84 -2.71 -4.12 -6.25
N SER A 85 -2.74 -3.60 -5.02
CA SER A 85 -2.87 -4.42 -3.81
C SER A 85 -4.11 -4.01 -3.02
N THR A 86 -4.82 -5.01 -2.53
CA THR A 86 -5.85 -4.85 -1.49
C THR A 86 -5.23 -5.19 -0.14
N ILE A 87 -5.40 -4.31 0.82
CA ILE A 87 -4.95 -4.46 2.20
C ILE A 87 -6.17 -4.56 3.11
N GLY A 88 -6.16 -5.53 4.01
CA GLY A 88 -7.21 -5.74 4.99
C GLY A 88 -6.84 -6.86 5.96
N HIS A 89 -7.83 -7.38 6.69
CA HIS A 89 -7.60 -8.45 7.64
C HIS A 89 -7.58 -9.81 6.95
N ASP A 90 -6.49 -10.54 7.10
CA ASP A 90 -6.39 -11.91 6.63
C ASP A 90 -7.40 -12.83 7.36
N ARG A 91 -8.10 -13.70 6.60
CA ARG A 91 -9.17 -14.56 7.14
C ARG A 91 -8.69 -15.56 8.19
N GLU A 92 -7.47 -16.05 8.04
CA GLU A 92 -6.94 -17.13 8.87
C GLU A 92 -6.34 -16.60 10.16
N THR A 93 -5.61 -15.49 10.08
CA THR A 93 -4.84 -14.91 11.18
C THR A 93 -5.55 -13.74 11.88
N GLY A 94 -6.48 -13.07 11.21
CA GLY A 94 -7.12 -11.84 11.69
C GLY A 94 -6.17 -10.64 11.78
N LEU A 95 -4.97 -10.75 11.22
CA LEU A 95 -3.98 -9.67 11.18
C LEU A 95 -4.10 -8.88 9.88
N LEU A 96 -3.70 -7.61 9.90
CA LEU A 96 -3.64 -6.78 8.71
C LEU A 96 -2.57 -7.34 7.77
N SER A 97 -2.92 -7.52 6.50
CA SER A 97 -2.07 -8.10 5.46
C SER A 97 -2.42 -7.51 4.10
N VAL A 98 -1.62 -7.82 3.08
CA VAL A 98 -2.07 -7.79 1.69
C VAL A 98 -2.94 -9.04 1.47
N THR A 99 -4.21 -8.83 1.15
CA THR A 99 -5.23 -9.88 1.03
C THR A 99 -5.53 -10.25 -0.42
N ASP A 100 -5.26 -9.33 -1.35
CA ASP A 100 -5.31 -9.58 -2.78
C ASP A 100 -4.26 -8.72 -3.50
N GLU A 101 -3.74 -9.22 -4.62
CA GLU A 101 -2.72 -8.52 -5.40
C GLU A 101 -2.74 -8.89 -6.89
N PHE A 102 -2.60 -7.87 -7.73
CA PHE A 102 -2.33 -8.00 -9.15
C PHE A 102 -1.01 -7.33 -9.51
N LYS A 103 -0.13 -8.08 -10.20
CA LYS A 103 1.14 -7.59 -10.76
C LYS A 103 0.93 -7.18 -12.22
N PHE A 104 1.23 -5.93 -12.55
CA PHE A 104 1.16 -5.40 -13.91
C PHE A 104 2.56 -5.05 -14.43
N GLY A 105 2.86 -5.50 -15.66
CA GLY A 105 4.21 -5.38 -16.21
C GLY A 105 5.23 -6.20 -15.41
N THR A 106 6.45 -5.67 -15.31
CA THR A 106 7.54 -6.28 -14.55
C THR A 106 8.08 -5.29 -13.52
N PRO A 107 7.44 -5.15 -12.34
CA PRO A 107 7.98 -4.36 -11.24
C PRO A 107 9.45 -4.67 -11.01
N SER A 108 10.26 -3.62 -10.98
CA SER A 108 11.70 -3.73 -10.70
C SER A 108 11.99 -3.80 -9.18
N LEU A 109 10.95 -3.78 -8.36
CA LEU A 109 10.98 -3.91 -6.92
C LEU A 109 10.09 -5.07 -6.51
N LYS A 110 10.42 -5.71 -5.39
CA LYS A 110 9.55 -6.61 -4.62
C LYS A 110 9.44 -6.12 -3.20
N TYR A 111 8.42 -6.60 -2.48
CA TYR A 111 8.28 -6.31 -1.07
C TYR A 111 8.09 -7.57 -0.22
N SER A 112 8.38 -7.44 1.07
CA SER A 112 8.02 -8.42 2.10
C SER A 112 7.14 -7.77 3.17
N ILE A 113 6.26 -8.57 3.75
CA ILE A 113 5.38 -8.17 4.86
C ILE A 113 6.00 -8.63 6.18
N THR A 114 6.09 -7.73 7.16
CA THR A 114 6.51 -8.05 8.53
C THR A 114 5.64 -7.31 9.56
N ASP A 115 5.85 -7.62 10.86
CA ASP A 115 5.30 -6.86 11.99
C ASP A 115 3.78 -6.64 11.95
N GLN A 116 3.07 -7.66 11.48
CA GLN A 116 1.62 -7.65 11.34
C GLN A 116 0.94 -7.66 12.71
N THR A 117 -0.01 -6.74 12.87
CA THR A 117 -0.97 -6.67 13.97
C THR A 117 -2.37 -6.57 13.38
N ASN A 118 -3.41 -6.56 14.22
CA ASN A 118 -4.77 -6.28 13.76
C ASN A 118 -4.97 -4.84 13.23
N ALA A 119 -4.01 -3.93 13.38
CA ALA A 119 -4.17 -2.53 12.98
C ALA A 119 -2.99 -2.02 12.14
N SER A 120 -1.95 -2.84 11.92
CA SER A 120 -0.78 -2.39 11.18
C SER A 120 -0.01 -3.52 10.53
N LEU A 121 0.75 -3.18 9.50
CA LEU A 121 1.77 -4.06 8.92
C LEU A 121 2.92 -3.22 8.36
N ASP A 122 4.07 -3.85 8.19
CA ASP A 122 5.26 -3.24 7.60
C ASP A 122 5.50 -3.85 6.21
N LEU A 123 5.65 -2.99 5.19
CA LEU A 123 6.04 -3.34 3.82
C LEU A 123 7.44 -2.83 3.56
N THR A 124 8.36 -3.75 3.28
CA THR A 124 9.74 -3.41 2.94
C THR A 124 10.02 -3.71 1.48
N PHE A 125 10.27 -2.67 0.69
CA PHE A 125 10.61 -2.79 -0.74
C PHE A 125 12.12 -2.89 -0.95
N VAL A 126 12.53 -3.79 -1.83
CA VAL A 126 13.92 -4.01 -2.28
C VAL A 126 13.93 -4.25 -3.80
N ASP A 127 15.10 -4.21 -4.43
CA ASP A 127 15.24 -4.57 -5.85
C ASP A 127 14.83 -6.05 -6.08
N GLU A 128 14.16 -6.33 -7.20
CA GLU A 128 13.73 -7.68 -7.63
C GLU A 128 14.94 -8.62 -7.89
#